data_AF-A0A3A6D4U4-F1
#
_entry.id   AF-A0A3A6D4U4-F1
#
_cell.length_a   1.000
_cell.length_b   1.000
_cell.length_c   1.000
_cell.angle_alpha   90.00
_cell.angle_beta   90.00
_cell.angle_gamma   90.00
#
_symmetry.space_group_name_H-M   'P 1'
#
loop_
_entity.id
_entity.type
_entity.pdbx_description
1 polymer ?
#
loop_
_entity_poly.entity_id
_entity_poly.type
_entity_poly.pdbx_seq_one_letter_code
_entity_poly.pdbx_strand_id
1 'polypeptide(L)'
;MDYLEKLKFLMKQHNLTEYKLAQKADVAQSTINSLFRKNNLPTIPTLEALLKAMDMTLSEFFYEEALMKKHELEEQNLLRKWELMTKEQKQAILKFIDLLISK
;
A
#
# COMPACT_ATOMS: atom_id res chain seq x y z
N MET A 1 3.24 -6.82 -7.14
CA MET A 1 3.39 -6.19 -8.47
C MET A 1 4.52 -5.17 -8.38
N ASP A 2 5.33 -4.94 -9.43
CA ASP A 2 6.28 -3.81 -9.43
C ASP A 2 5.47 -2.50 -9.31
N TYR A 3 5.86 -1.60 -8.42
CA TYR A 3 5.17 -0.33 -8.18
C TYR A 3 5.07 0.53 -9.44
N LEU A 4 6.09 0.51 -10.31
CA LEU A 4 6.05 1.24 -11.57
C LEU A 4 5.06 0.62 -12.56
N GLU A 5 4.92 -0.71 -12.56
CA GLU A 5 3.89 -1.41 -13.34
C GLU A 5 2.48 -1.11 -12.82
N LYS A 6 2.29 -1.07 -11.49
CA LYS A 6 1.01 -0.64 -10.87
C LYS A 6 0.67 0.79 -11.29
N LEU A 7 1.63 1.71 -11.21
CA LEU A 7 1.46 3.10 -11.59
C LEU A 7 1.10 3.24 -13.09
N LYS A 8 1.76 2.47 -13.96
CA LYS A 8 1.50 2.45 -15.40
C LYS A 8 0.14 1.85 -15.73
N PHE A 9 -0.29 0.83 -15.00
CA PHE A 9 -1.63 0.25 -15.11
C PHE A 9 -2.70 1.29 -14.74
N LEU A 10 -2.57 1.95 -13.59
CA LEU A 10 -3.49 2.99 -13.15
C LEU A 10 -3.55 4.15 -14.15
N MET A 11 -2.41 4.64 -14.63
CA MET A 11 -2.35 5.68 -15.66
C MET A 11 -3.20 5.32 -16.90
N LYS A 12 -3.13 4.06 -17.35
CA LYS A 12 -3.94 3.57 -18.47
C LYS A 12 -5.43 3.48 -18.13
N GLN A 13 -5.80 3.04 -16.92
CA GLN A 13 -7.20 3.02 -16.47
C GLN A 13 -7.82 4.42 -16.45
N HIS A 14 -7.02 5.44 -16.14
CA HIS A 14 -7.44 6.85 -16.19
C HIS A 14 -7.35 7.47 -17.60
N ASN A 15 -7.09 6.68 -18.65
CA ASN A 15 -6.95 7.13 -20.04
C ASN A 15 -5.87 8.22 -20.24
N LEU A 16 -4.82 8.18 -19.42
CA LEU A 16 -3.69 9.12 -19.51
C LEU A 16 -2.55 8.51 -20.32
N THR A 17 -1.94 9.33 -21.15
CA THR A 17 -0.59 9.05 -21.68
C THR A 17 0.44 9.54 -20.66
N GLU A 18 1.68 9.07 -20.78
CA GLU A 18 2.81 9.60 -19.98
C GLU A 18 2.89 11.13 -20.02
N TYR A 19 2.63 11.72 -21.19
CA TYR A 19 2.60 13.17 -21.38
C TYR A 19 1.44 13.85 -20.65
N LYS A 20 0.21 13.31 -20.79
CA LYS A 20 -0.96 13.86 -20.10
C LYS A 20 -0.83 13.73 -18.59
N LEU A 21 -0.25 12.63 -18.10
CA LEU A 21 0.04 12.45 -16.68
C LEU A 21 1.06 13.50 -16.20
N ALA A 22 2.14 13.72 -16.95
CA ALA A 22 3.13 14.76 -16.62
C ALA A 22 2.48 16.13 -16.47
N GLN A 23 1.65 16.52 -17.45
CA GLN A 23 0.94 17.79 -17.46
C GLN A 23 -0.07 17.91 -16.31
N LYS A 24 -0.89 16.88 -16.05
CA LYS A 24 -1.92 16.91 -15.01
C LYS A 24 -1.32 16.87 -13.59
N ALA A 25 -0.17 16.23 -13.42
CA ALA A 25 0.54 16.15 -12.14
C ALA A 25 1.51 17.32 -11.89
N ASP A 26 1.65 18.25 -12.85
CA ASP A 26 2.62 19.34 -12.81
C ASP A 26 4.06 18.85 -12.55
N VAL A 27 4.46 17.79 -13.28
CA VAL A 27 5.82 17.24 -13.24
C VAL A 27 6.46 17.29 -14.62
N ALA A 28 7.79 17.48 -14.65
CA ALA A 28 8.52 17.52 -15.90
C ALA A 28 8.41 16.19 -16.66
N GLN A 29 8.29 16.26 -17.99
CA GLN A 29 8.28 15.07 -18.85
C GLN A 29 9.55 14.21 -18.69
N SER A 30 10.70 14.85 -18.42
CA SER A 30 11.96 14.16 -18.12
C SER A 30 11.86 13.28 -16.88
N THR A 31 11.10 13.71 -15.87
CA THR A 31 10.80 12.92 -14.66
C THR A 31 10.02 11.67 -15.04
N ILE A 32 8.90 11.80 -15.76
CA ILE A 32 8.10 10.65 -16.21
C ILE A 32 8.93 9.67 -17.06
N ASN A 33 9.72 10.18 -17.99
CA ASN A 33 10.60 9.35 -18.82
C ASN A 33 11.63 8.60 -17.97
N SER A 34 12.20 9.26 -16.96
CA SER A 34 13.13 8.65 -16.01
C SER A 34 12.47 7.50 -15.23
N LEU A 35 11.23 7.70 -14.78
CA LEU A 35 10.47 6.67 -14.07
C LEU A 35 10.27 5.42 -14.93
N PHE A 36 9.63 5.57 -16.10
CA PHE A 36 9.20 4.40 -16.87
C PHE A 36 10.24 3.81 -17.82
N ARG A 37 11.24 4.58 -18.26
CA ARG A 37 12.28 4.08 -19.19
C ARG A 37 13.57 3.67 -18.48
N LYS A 38 13.90 4.31 -17.36
CA LYS A 38 15.10 4.00 -16.57
C LYS A 38 14.80 3.19 -15.30
N ASN A 39 13.52 2.86 -15.08
CA ASN A 39 13.04 2.14 -13.90
C ASN A 39 13.41 2.80 -12.57
N ASN A 40 13.47 4.14 -12.58
CA ASN A 40 13.77 4.91 -11.37
C ASN A 40 12.51 5.04 -10.51
N LEU A 41 12.66 4.90 -9.20
CA LEU A 41 11.54 5.08 -8.28
C LEU A 41 11.24 6.58 -8.09
N PRO A 42 9.96 6.98 -8.05
CA PRO A 42 9.60 8.34 -7.70
C PRO A 42 9.92 8.60 -6.22
N THR A 43 10.24 9.85 -5.90
CA THR A 43 10.18 10.30 -4.50
C THR A 43 8.71 10.32 -4.04
N ILE A 44 8.47 10.30 -2.73
CA ILE A 44 7.11 10.36 -2.19
C ILE A 44 6.31 11.57 -2.73
N PRO A 45 6.84 12.82 -2.74
CA PRO A 45 6.10 13.96 -3.29
C PRO A 45 5.80 13.82 -4.79
N THR A 46 6.71 13.21 -5.55
CA THR A 46 6.48 12.95 -6.98
C THR A 46 5.37 11.93 -7.15
N LEU A 47 5.39 10.84 -6.38
CA LEU A 47 4.34 9.83 -6.42
C LEU A 47 2.98 10.42 -6.02
N GLU A 48 2.91 11.23 -4.96
CA GLU A 48 1.69 11.92 -4.54
C GLU A 48 1.10 12.80 -5.65
N ALA A 49 1.94 13.58 -6.34
CA ALA A 49 1.49 14.41 -7.44
C ALA A 49 0.89 13.58 -8.59
N LEU A 50 1.53 12.45 -8.93
CA LEU A 50 1.06 11.53 -9.96
C LEU A 50 -0.26 10.85 -9.57
N LEU A 51 -0.39 10.39 -8.33
CA LEU A 51 -1.60 9.76 -7.83
C LEU A 51 -2.75 10.77 -7.75
N LYS A 52 -2.48 12.00 -7.29
CA LYS A 52 -3.47 13.08 -7.27
C LYS A 52 -3.98 13.43 -8.66
N ALA A 53 -3.12 13.40 -9.68
CA ALA A 53 -3.54 13.55 -11.07
C ALA A 53 -4.45 12.39 -11.56
N MET A 54 -4.47 11.27 -10.85
CA MET A 54 -5.38 10.15 -11.08
C MET A 54 -6.47 10.09 -10.00
N ASP A 55 -6.70 11.18 -9.26
CA ASP A 55 -7.74 11.26 -8.22
C ASP A 55 -7.61 10.13 -7.16
N MET A 56 -6.36 9.75 -6.84
CA MET A 56 -5.99 8.65 -5.94
C MET A 56 -5.01 9.13 -4.85
N THR A 57 -5.07 8.52 -3.68
CA THR A 57 -4.17 8.76 -2.55
C THR A 57 -3.03 7.73 -2.47
N LEU A 58 -1.97 8.02 -1.71
CA LEU A 58 -0.95 7.03 -1.40
C LEU A 58 -1.54 5.80 -0.70
N SER A 59 -2.46 6.00 0.24
CA SER A 59 -3.11 4.91 0.98
C SER A 59 -3.83 3.96 0.05
N GLU A 60 -4.60 4.46 -0.91
CA GLU A 60 -5.26 3.63 -1.93
C GLU A 60 -4.26 2.98 -2.88
N PHE A 61 -3.19 3.69 -3.26
CA PHE A 61 -2.14 3.13 -4.11
C PHE A 61 -1.38 2.00 -3.43
N PHE A 62 -1.12 2.07 -2.13
CA PHE A 62 -0.47 1.00 -1.37
C PHE A 62 -1.44 -0.03 -0.80
N TYR A 63 -2.75 0.20 -0.94
CA TYR A 63 -3.76 -0.78 -0.58
C TYR A 63 -3.65 -1.99 -1.52
N GLU A 64 -2.98 -3.04 -1.07
CA GLU A 64 -3.08 -4.38 -1.65
C GLU A 64 -4.15 -5.14 -0.88
N GLU A 65 -5.37 -5.12 -1.42
CA GLU A 65 -6.55 -5.74 -0.85
C GLU A 65 -6.32 -7.21 -0.47
N ALA A 66 -5.48 -7.95 -1.22
CA ALA A 66 -5.15 -9.34 -0.92
C ALA A 66 -4.15 -9.52 0.24
N LEU A 67 -3.21 -8.58 0.42
CA LEU A 67 -2.22 -8.63 1.49
C LEU A 67 -2.83 -8.14 2.81
N MET A 68 -3.56 -7.01 2.76
CA MET A 68 -4.32 -6.50 3.89
C MET A 68 -5.42 -7.48 4.29
N LYS A 69 -6.31 -7.96 3.39
CA LYS A 69 -7.37 -8.93 3.79
C LYS A 69 -6.83 -10.18 4.46
N LYS A 70 -5.65 -10.69 4.08
CA LYS A 70 -5.11 -11.91 4.68
C LYS A 70 -4.62 -11.67 6.11
N HIS A 71 -3.84 -10.60 6.32
CA HIS A 71 -3.38 -10.20 7.66
C HIS A 71 -4.55 -9.71 8.53
N GLU A 72 -5.40 -8.87 7.95
CA GLU A 72 -6.59 -8.32 8.56
C GLU A 72 -7.55 -9.43 9.00
N LEU A 73 -7.82 -10.46 8.19
CA LEU A 73 -8.76 -11.52 8.59
C LEU A 73 -8.21 -12.42 9.71
N GLU A 74 -6.92 -12.76 9.69
CA GLU A 74 -6.31 -13.60 10.72
C GLU A 74 -6.15 -12.83 12.05
N GLU A 75 -5.58 -11.62 11.99
CA GLU A 75 -5.39 -10.76 13.16
C GLU A 75 -6.72 -10.25 13.72
N GLN A 76 -7.69 -9.86 12.87
CA GLN A 76 -9.03 -9.49 13.36
C GLN A 76 -9.78 -10.66 13.97
N ASN A 77 -9.61 -11.89 13.46
CA ASN A 77 -10.22 -13.05 14.08
C ASN A 77 -9.61 -13.33 15.46
N LEU A 78 -8.30 -13.15 15.62
CA LEU A 78 -7.65 -13.21 16.92
C LEU A 78 -8.17 -12.11 17.85
N LEU A 79 -8.24 -10.86 17.39
CA LEU A 79 -8.74 -9.72 18.18
C LEU A 79 -10.20 -9.89 18.59
N ARG A 80 -11.08 -10.36 17.70
CA ARG A 80 -12.48 -10.63 18.02
C ARG A 80 -12.62 -11.72 19.08
N LYS A 81 -11.82 -12.79 18.99
CA LYS A 81 -11.78 -13.83 20.03
C LYS A 81 -11.24 -13.27 21.34
N TRP A 82 -10.18 -12.46 21.26
CA TRP A 82 -9.55 -11.80 22.39
C TRP A 82 -10.53 -10.91 23.17
N GLU A 83 -11.37 -10.13 22.48
CA GLU A 83 -12.38 -9.28 23.12
C GLU A 83 -13.37 -10.06 23.99
N LEU A 84 -13.71 -11.30 23.60
CA LEU A 84 -14.64 -12.17 24.34
C LEU A 84 -14.02 -12.82 25.58
N MET A 85 -12.71 -12.68 25.80
CA MET A 85 -11.99 -13.36 26.89
C MET A 85 -12.01 -12.57 28.19
N THR A 86 -12.07 -13.28 29.31
CA THR A 86 -11.86 -12.68 30.63
C THR A 86 -10.41 -12.25 30.82
N LYS A 87 -10.15 -11.46 31.85
CA LYS A 87 -8.80 -10.98 32.19
C LYS A 87 -7.82 -12.14 32.43
N GLU A 88 -8.27 -13.18 33.12
CA GLU A 88 -7.48 -14.36 33.47
C GLU A 88 -7.13 -15.17 32.21
N GLN A 89 -8.09 -15.33 31.30
CA GLN A 89 -7.89 -16.02 30.03
C GLN A 89 -6.90 -15.27 29.14
N LYS A 90 -7.01 -13.94 29.05
CA LYS A 90 -6.05 -13.08 28.34
C LYS A 90 -4.64 -13.23 28.90
N GLN A 91 -4.49 -13.22 30.22
CA GLN A 91 -3.20 -13.41 30.89
C GLN A 91 -2.57 -14.77 30.57
N ALA A 92 -3.38 -15.84 30.54
CA ALA A 92 -2.91 -17.18 30.20
C ALA A 92 -2.41 -17.26 28.75
N ILE A 93 -3.13 -16.67 27.79
CA ILE A 93 -2.72 -16.63 26.38
C ILE A 93 -1.43 -15.81 26.19
N LEU A 94 -1.30 -14.65 26.84
CA LEU A 94 -0.07 -13.85 26.74
C LEU A 94 1.13 -14.62 27.25
N LYS A 95 1.00 -15.26 28.42
CA LYS A 95 2.07 -16.10 28.96
C LYS A 95 2.45 -17.23 28.01
N PHE A 96 1.47 -17.85 27.34
CA PHE A 96 1.74 -18.87 26.34
C PHE A 96 2.46 -18.32 25.12
N ILE A 97 2.05 -17.17 24.60
CA ILE A 97 2.72 -16.47 23.50
C ILE A 97 4.16 -16.11 23.88
N ASP A 98 4.38 -15.57 25.07
CA ASP A 98 5.71 -15.23 25.58
C ASP A 98 6.63 -16.46 25.59
N LEU A 99 6.13 -17.62 26.04
CA LEU A 99 6.87 -18.89 26.02
C LEU A 99 7.23 -19.35 24.60
N LEU A 100 6.40 -19.05 23.59
CA LEU A 100 6.66 -19.42 22.20
C LEU A 100 7.66 -18.48 21.51
N ILE A 101 7.66 -17.19 21.88
CA ILE A 101 8.51 -16.16 21.26
C ILE A 101 9.90 -16.10 21.88
N SER A 102 10.06 -16.52 23.15
CA SER A 102 11.32 -16.44 23.92
C SER A 102 12.39 -17.48 23.52
N LYS A 103 12.60 -17.71 22.22
CA LYS A 103 13.71 -18.55 21.71
C LYS A 103 15.04 -17.80 21.69
#